data_AF-A0AAD5LW33-F1
#
_entry.id   AF-A0AAD5LW33-F1
#
_cell.length_a   1.000
_cell.length_b   1.000
_cell.length_c   1.000
_cell.angle_alpha   90.00
_cell.angle_beta   90.00
_cell.angle_gamma   90.00
#
_symmetry.space_group_name_H-M   'P 1'
#
loop_
_entity.id
_entity.type
_entity.pdbx_description
1 polymer ?
#
loop_
_entity_poly.entity_id
_entity_poly.type
_entity_poly.pdbx_seq_one_letter_code
_entity_poly.pdbx_strand_id
1 'polypeptide(L)'
;MLAHLISYRLFPAETRLCAASIQSRSFRRRPPNQGKPPILPPSKKVLYNVVHVPWQSPEDVKELLWRRHVYNNAVMSLKEVFRQEIREAEAAGKGIEAMKEEEDAEFNRLIAENDMINQKKTKHSRSKHKLANEASAEVRAAIDRSKNFVGETNLEKKILEALENPKVYDFAIDRQGRKYYDSPPMKYQEGVPTRQKRRFFDRTLGVSQGSSEIEKEPEPDVQKASNA
;
A
#
# COMPACT_ATOMS: atom_id res chain seq x y z
N MET A 1 -24.98 14.02 -84.35
CA MET A 1 -24.81 15.04 -83.28
C MET A 1 -24.46 14.29 -82.01
N LEU A 2 -23.19 14.42 -81.60
CA LEU A 2 -22.53 13.62 -80.57
C LEU A 2 -22.97 14.05 -79.16
N ALA A 3 -23.45 13.10 -78.37
CA ALA A 3 -23.71 13.27 -76.95
C ALA A 3 -22.41 13.13 -76.16
N HIS A 4 -21.94 14.23 -75.55
CA HIS A 4 -20.90 14.21 -74.52
C HIS A 4 -21.53 14.65 -73.19
N LEU A 5 -21.82 13.68 -72.32
CA LEU A 5 -22.07 13.92 -70.90
C LEU A 5 -20.79 13.54 -70.15
N ILE A 6 -20.02 14.54 -69.75
CA ILE A 6 -18.80 14.38 -68.95
C ILE A 6 -19.24 14.24 -67.48
N SER A 7 -19.13 13.01 -66.97
CA SER A 7 -19.32 12.68 -65.56
C SER A 7 -18.05 13.03 -64.79
N TYR A 8 -18.08 14.13 -64.02
CA TYR A 8 -17.00 14.46 -63.09
C TYR A 8 -17.20 13.65 -61.79
N ARG A 9 -16.50 12.52 -61.67
CA ARG A 9 -16.30 11.86 -60.37
C ARG A 9 -15.24 12.64 -59.59
N LEU A 10 -15.65 13.41 -58.57
CA LEU A 10 -14.74 13.90 -57.56
C LEU A 10 -14.24 12.71 -56.71
N PHE A 11 -12.95 12.41 -56.83
CA PHE A 11 -12.22 11.60 -55.87
C PHE A 11 -11.96 12.43 -54.61
N PRO A 12 -12.32 12.00 -53.39
CA PRO A 12 -11.83 12.63 -52.18
C PRO A 12 -10.35 12.27 -51.99
N ALA A 13 -9.51 13.30 -51.83
CA ALA A 13 -8.11 13.15 -51.47
C ALA A 13 -8.01 12.67 -50.02
N GLU A 14 -7.70 11.40 -49.81
CA GLU A 14 -7.26 10.89 -48.52
C GLU A 14 -5.88 11.47 -48.19
N THR A 15 -5.84 12.39 -47.23
CA THR A 15 -4.62 12.91 -46.65
C THR A 15 -3.94 11.80 -45.84
N ARG A 16 -3.01 11.10 -46.49
CA ARG A 16 -2.06 10.23 -45.79
C ARG A 16 -1.19 11.10 -44.89
N LEU A 17 -1.50 11.13 -43.61
CA LEU A 17 -0.58 11.58 -42.56
C LEU A 17 0.65 10.67 -42.60
N CYS A 18 1.68 11.08 -43.35
CA CYS A 18 3.02 10.54 -43.21
C CYS A 18 3.53 10.94 -41.82
N ALA A 19 3.35 10.06 -40.85
CA ALA A 19 4.09 10.09 -39.59
C ALA A 19 5.57 9.91 -39.94
N ALA A 20 6.27 11.02 -40.16
CA ALA A 20 7.71 11.04 -40.27
C ALA A 20 8.27 10.62 -38.90
N SER A 21 8.51 9.32 -38.76
CA SER A 21 9.29 8.76 -37.67
C SER A 21 10.67 9.42 -37.73
N ILE A 22 10.90 10.43 -36.90
CA ILE A 22 12.21 11.02 -36.63
C ILE A 22 13.02 9.93 -35.93
N GLN A 23 13.64 9.05 -36.72
CA GLN A 23 14.66 8.14 -36.22
C GLN A 23 15.88 9.00 -35.89
N SER A 24 16.00 9.41 -34.62
CA SER A 24 17.24 9.94 -34.11
C SER A 24 18.30 8.85 -34.26
N ARG A 25 19.12 8.97 -35.30
CA ARG A 25 20.30 8.11 -35.46
C ARG A 25 21.29 8.49 -34.37
N SER A 26 21.14 7.90 -33.19
CA SER A 26 22.17 7.98 -32.16
C SER A 26 23.43 7.31 -32.73
N PHE A 27 24.39 8.10 -33.17
CA PHE A 27 25.74 7.64 -33.48
C PHE A 27 26.40 7.13 -32.19
N ARG A 28 26.04 5.92 -31.76
CA ARG A 28 26.73 5.26 -30.65
C ARG A 28 28.13 4.88 -31.14
N ARG A 29 29.14 5.57 -30.62
CA ARG A 29 30.54 5.16 -30.81
C ARG A 29 30.69 3.77 -30.17
N ARG A 30 30.83 2.73 -30.99
CA ARG A 30 31.14 1.38 -30.47
C ARG A 30 32.54 1.43 -29.84
N PRO A 31 32.75 0.82 -28.66
CA PRO A 31 34.09 0.71 -28.10
C PRO A 31 34.98 -0.03 -29.11
N PRO A 32 36.24 0.39 -29.30
CA PRO A 32 37.15 -0.32 -30.19
C PRO A 32 37.32 -1.75 -29.69
N ASN A 33 37.44 -2.71 -30.63
CA ASN A 33 37.70 -4.09 -30.28
C ASN A 33 39.01 -4.17 -29.48
N GLN A 34 38.97 -4.76 -28.30
CA GLN A 34 40.15 -4.97 -27.48
C GLN A 34 41.11 -5.88 -28.25
N GLY A 35 42.38 -5.47 -28.35
CA GLY A 35 43.41 -6.24 -29.03
C GLY A 35 43.73 -7.56 -28.30
N LYS A 36 44.67 -8.34 -28.83
CA LYS A 36 45.14 -9.56 -28.14
C LYS A 36 45.79 -9.16 -26.81
N PRO A 37 45.41 -9.78 -25.68
CA PRO A 37 46.06 -9.50 -24.40
C PRO A 37 47.54 -9.89 -24.43
N PRO A 38 48.43 -9.19 -23.68
CA PRO A 38 49.88 -9.45 -23.67
C PRO A 38 50.30 -10.88 -23.27
N ILE A 39 49.40 -11.61 -22.62
CA ILE A 39 49.60 -12.99 -22.14
C ILE A 39 49.66 -13.98 -23.31
N LEU A 40 49.05 -13.65 -24.46
CA LEU A 40 49.01 -14.55 -25.60
C LEU A 40 50.26 -14.40 -26.47
N PRO A 41 50.93 -15.50 -26.84
CA PRO A 41 52.05 -15.42 -27.76
C PRO A 41 51.59 -14.92 -29.13
N PRO A 42 52.47 -14.20 -29.86
CA PRO A 42 52.17 -13.79 -31.23
C PRO A 42 51.94 -15.01 -32.12
N SER A 43 51.15 -14.85 -33.19
CA SER A 43 50.91 -15.95 -34.12
C SER A 43 52.18 -16.30 -34.91
N LYS A 44 52.35 -17.58 -35.24
CA LYS A 44 53.50 -18.09 -36.03
C LYS A 44 53.74 -17.32 -37.33
N LYS A 45 52.67 -16.84 -37.97
CA LYS A 45 52.72 -16.02 -39.20
C LYS A 45 53.32 -14.62 -38.96
N VAL A 46 53.08 -14.01 -37.81
CA VAL A 46 53.58 -12.66 -37.47
C VAL A 46 54.98 -12.71 -36.90
N LEU A 47 55.38 -13.82 -36.27
CA LEU A 47 56.66 -13.99 -35.57
C LEU A 47 57.89 -13.59 -36.38
N TYR A 48 57.89 -13.85 -37.69
CA TYR A 48 58.99 -13.55 -38.61
C TYR A 48 58.63 -12.52 -39.69
N ASN A 49 57.46 -11.88 -39.59
CA ASN A 49 57.03 -10.90 -40.58
C ASN A 49 57.61 -9.52 -40.24
N VAL A 50 58.62 -9.11 -40.99
CA VAL A 50 59.19 -7.76 -40.88
C VAL A 50 58.40 -6.79 -41.74
N VAL A 51 57.91 -5.70 -41.14
CA VAL A 51 57.23 -4.64 -41.87
C VAL A 51 58.26 -3.82 -42.63
N HIS A 52 58.31 -3.98 -43.95
CA HIS A 52 59.14 -3.17 -44.82
C HIS A 52 58.40 -1.88 -45.18
N VAL A 53 58.93 -0.75 -44.71
CA VAL A 53 58.40 0.57 -45.06
C VAL A 53 58.89 0.92 -46.46
N PRO A 54 58.01 1.34 -47.38
CA PRO A 54 58.43 1.77 -48.71
C PRO A 54 59.34 3.00 -48.61
N TRP A 55 60.37 3.05 -49.46
CA TRP A 55 61.23 4.23 -49.55
C TRP A 55 60.43 5.43 -50.08
N GLN A 56 60.57 6.58 -49.44
CA GLN A 56 59.90 7.82 -49.81
C GLN A 56 60.93 8.88 -50.17
N SER A 57 60.58 9.73 -51.14
CA SER A 57 61.44 10.86 -51.51
C SER A 57 61.60 11.81 -50.32
N PRO A 58 62.83 12.30 -50.04
CA PRO A 58 63.06 13.22 -48.93
C PRO A 58 62.33 14.56 -49.08
N GLU A 59 61.99 14.97 -50.30
CA GLU A 59 61.23 16.19 -50.58
C GLU A 59 59.76 16.02 -50.17
N ASP A 60 59.13 14.92 -50.60
CA ASP A 60 57.74 14.59 -50.26
C ASP A 60 57.56 14.46 -48.74
N VAL A 61 58.53 13.82 -48.06
CA VAL A 61 58.49 13.66 -46.60
C VAL A 61 58.54 15.01 -45.90
N LYS A 62 59.42 15.92 -46.34
CA LYS A 62 59.52 17.27 -45.77
C LYS A 62 58.22 18.04 -45.96
N GLU A 63 57.65 18.00 -47.17
CA GLU A 63 56.40 18.70 -47.48
C GLU A 63 55.22 18.12 -46.67
N LEU A 64 55.09 16.80 -46.60
CA LEU A 64 54.03 16.13 -45.83
C LEU A 64 54.14 16.43 -44.34
N LEU A 65 55.36 16.44 -43.79
CA LEU A 65 55.58 16.81 -42.38
C LEU A 65 55.18 18.25 -42.12
N TRP A 66 55.55 19.18 -43.01
CA TRP A 66 55.15 20.58 -42.89
C TRP A 66 53.63 20.74 -42.97
N ARG A 67 52.97 20.13 -43.96
CA ARG A 67 51.51 20.15 -44.11
C ARG A 67 50.81 19.57 -42.88
N ARG A 68 51.29 18.44 -42.36
CA ARG A 68 50.78 17.82 -41.13
C ARG A 68 50.92 18.77 -39.94
N HIS A 69 52.05 19.45 -39.81
CA HIS A 69 52.29 20.39 -38.71
C HIS A 69 51.32 21.58 -38.79
N VAL A 70 51.22 22.23 -39.96
CA VAL A 70 50.30 23.35 -40.18
C VAL A 70 48.85 22.94 -39.93
N TYR A 71 48.40 21.82 -40.49
CA TYR A 71 47.04 21.32 -40.28
C TYR A 71 46.77 21.01 -38.80
N ASN A 72 47.69 20.31 -38.12
CA ASN A 72 47.51 19.97 -36.72
C ASN A 72 47.46 21.22 -35.84
N ASN A 73 48.28 22.23 -36.12
CA ASN A 73 48.24 23.50 -35.40
C ASN A 73 46.89 24.19 -35.58
N ALA A 74 46.37 24.24 -36.82
CA ALA A 74 45.04 24.80 -37.10
C ALA A 74 43.91 24.04 -36.38
N VAL A 75 43.92 22.69 -36.44
CA VAL A 75 42.92 21.86 -35.74
C VAL A 75 43.01 22.01 -34.22
N MET A 76 44.22 22.12 -33.67
CA MET A 76 44.42 22.32 -32.24
C MET A 76 43.90 23.70 -31.81
N SER A 77 44.12 24.74 -32.61
CA SER A 77 43.55 26.08 -32.36
C SER A 77 42.02 26.04 -32.37
N LEU A 78 41.39 25.38 -33.35
CA LEU A 78 39.92 25.23 -33.37
C LEU A 78 39.39 24.47 -32.15
N LYS A 79 40.08 23.41 -31.73
CA LYS A 79 39.71 22.66 -30.50
C LYS A 79 39.81 23.54 -29.25
N GLU A 80 40.77 24.46 -29.22
CA GLU A 80 40.93 25.38 -28.10
C GLU A 80 39.79 26.38 -28.02
N VAL A 81 39.37 26.95 -29.16
CA VAL A 81 38.17 27.80 -29.24
C VAL A 81 36.95 27.07 -28.68
N PHE A 82 36.67 25.84 -29.13
CA PHE A 82 35.53 25.08 -28.61
C PHE A 82 35.65 24.74 -27.12
N ARG A 83 36.87 24.50 -26.61
CA ARG A 83 37.05 24.31 -25.16
C ARG A 83 36.76 25.59 -24.39
N GLN A 84 37.13 26.75 -24.92
CA GLN A 84 36.82 28.05 -24.31
C GLN A 84 35.31 28.30 -24.30
N GLU A 85 34.63 28.08 -25.43
CA GLU A 85 33.17 28.19 -25.52
C GLU A 85 32.44 27.29 -24.51
N ILE A 86 32.90 26.04 -24.34
CA ILE A 86 32.33 25.12 -23.33
C ILE A 86 32.54 25.67 -21.91
N ARG A 87 33.75 26.16 -21.59
CA ARG A 87 34.03 26.76 -20.27
C ARG A 87 33.20 28.01 -20.02
N GLU A 88 33.00 28.85 -21.04
CA GLU A 88 32.17 30.05 -20.94
C GLU A 88 30.69 29.69 -20.74
N ALA A 89 30.20 28.65 -21.42
CA ALA A 89 28.85 28.13 -21.22
C ALA A 89 28.66 27.55 -19.81
N GLU A 90 29.65 26.83 -19.29
CA GLU A 90 29.69 26.34 -17.90
C GLU A 90 29.69 27.52 -16.91
N ALA A 91 30.57 28.52 -17.10
CA ALA A 91 30.65 29.70 -16.25
C ALA A 91 29.38 30.56 -16.29
N ALA A 92 28.69 30.60 -17.43
CA ALA A 92 27.39 31.24 -17.59
C ALA A 92 26.24 30.45 -16.94
N GLY A 93 26.51 29.30 -16.30
CA GLY A 93 25.50 28.46 -15.65
C GLY A 93 24.59 27.73 -16.63
N LYS A 94 24.93 27.69 -17.93
CA LYS A 94 24.23 26.89 -18.95
C LYS A 94 24.86 25.50 -19.12
N GLY A 95 25.76 25.12 -18.21
CA GLY A 95 26.34 23.79 -18.17
C GLY A 95 25.26 22.73 -17.96
N ILE A 96 25.54 21.52 -18.44
CA ILE A 96 24.66 20.35 -18.28
C ILE A 96 24.34 20.10 -16.80
N GLU A 97 25.28 20.42 -15.91
CA GLU A 97 25.15 20.23 -14.47
C GLU A 97 24.11 21.17 -13.83
N ALA A 98 24.11 22.45 -14.20
CA ALA A 98 23.13 23.41 -13.69
C ALA A 98 21.70 23.06 -14.14
N MET A 99 21.52 22.66 -15.41
CA MET A 99 20.22 22.16 -15.89
C MET A 99 19.78 20.91 -15.11
N LYS A 100 20.71 20.00 -14.82
CA LYS A 100 20.41 18.79 -14.08
C LYS A 100 20.02 19.07 -12.63
N GLU A 101 20.66 20.03 -11.97
CA GLU A 101 20.28 20.44 -10.61
C GLU A 101 18.86 21.02 -10.56
N GLU A 102 18.47 21.83 -11.54
CA GLU A 102 17.12 22.34 -11.68
C GLU A 102 16.10 21.21 -11.91
N GLU A 103 16.41 20.28 -12.83
CA GLU A 103 15.60 19.09 -13.11
C GLU A 103 15.42 18.22 -11.86
N ASP A 104 16.50 17.95 -11.12
CA ASP A 104 16.48 17.15 -9.88
C ASP A 104 15.64 17.87 -8.80
N ALA A 105 15.73 19.19 -8.70
CA ALA A 105 14.93 19.98 -7.75
C ALA A 105 13.44 19.95 -8.10
N GLU A 106 13.07 20.11 -9.38
CA GLU A 106 11.69 19.98 -9.84
C GLU A 106 11.16 18.57 -9.61
N PHE A 107 11.95 17.55 -9.93
CA PHE A 107 11.59 16.16 -9.71
C PHE A 107 11.29 15.88 -8.23
N ASN A 108 12.16 16.32 -7.32
CA ASN A 108 11.96 16.16 -5.89
C ASN A 108 10.69 16.85 -5.39
N ARG A 109 10.34 18.03 -5.92
CA ARG A 109 9.08 18.72 -5.61
C ARG A 109 7.87 17.90 -6.02
N LEU A 110 7.88 17.33 -7.23
CA LEU A 110 6.79 16.51 -7.74
C LEU A 110 6.61 15.21 -6.97
N ILE A 111 7.70 14.56 -6.56
CA ILE A 111 7.65 13.37 -5.70
C ILE A 111 7.00 13.71 -4.35
N ALA A 112 7.42 14.81 -3.72
CA ALA A 112 6.85 15.23 -2.44
C ALA A 112 5.34 15.54 -2.55
N GLU A 113 4.91 16.19 -3.64
CA GLU A 113 3.48 16.44 -3.89
C GLU A 113 2.70 15.15 -4.10
N ASN A 114 3.26 14.21 -4.86
CA ASN A 114 2.64 12.90 -5.10
C ASN A 114 2.46 12.12 -3.78
N ASP A 115 3.49 12.11 -2.94
CA ASP A 115 3.45 11.47 -1.63
C ASP A 115 2.36 12.08 -0.75
N MET A 116 2.23 13.41 -0.74
CA MET A 116 1.17 14.09 0.01
C MET A 116 -0.24 13.73 -0.50
N ILE A 117 -0.42 13.64 -1.82
CA ILE A 117 -1.69 13.22 -2.42
C ILE A 117 -1.99 11.75 -2.07
N ASN A 118 -1.01 10.87 -2.16
CA ASN A 118 -1.15 9.45 -1.82
C ASN A 118 -1.49 9.25 -0.34
N GLN A 119 -0.87 10.02 0.55
CA GLN A 119 -1.22 10.01 1.99
C GLN A 119 -2.65 10.45 2.23
N LYS A 120 -3.10 11.55 1.60
CA LYS A 120 -4.49 12.02 1.70
C LYS A 120 -5.47 10.97 1.19
N LYS A 121 -5.19 10.36 0.02
CA LYS A 121 -6.01 9.30 -0.58
C LYS A 121 -6.10 8.07 0.31
N THR A 122 -4.97 7.65 0.90
CA THR A 122 -4.90 6.53 1.84
C THR A 122 -5.73 6.79 3.09
N LYS A 123 -5.60 7.98 3.70
CA LYS A 123 -6.41 8.37 4.87
C LYS A 123 -7.90 8.37 4.54
N HIS A 124 -8.27 8.93 3.39
CA HIS A 124 -9.67 8.99 2.96
C HIS A 124 -10.25 7.59 2.69
N SER A 125 -9.51 6.73 1.98
CA SER A 125 -9.90 5.34 1.74
C SER A 125 -10.05 4.56 3.05
N ARG A 126 -9.11 4.72 3.99
CA ARG A 126 -9.17 4.08 5.31
C ARG A 126 -10.40 4.54 6.11
N SER A 127 -10.72 5.84 6.08
CA SER A 127 -11.91 6.37 6.74
C SER A 127 -13.20 5.80 6.13
N LYS A 128 -13.28 5.76 4.79
CA LYS A 128 -14.41 5.16 4.07
C LYS A 128 -14.57 3.68 4.40
N HIS A 129 -13.47 2.93 4.43
CA HIS A 129 -13.48 1.52 4.78
C HIS A 129 -13.95 1.27 6.22
N LYS A 130 -13.50 2.09 7.18
CA LYS A 130 -13.99 2.01 8.56
C LYS A 130 -15.49 2.26 8.65
N LEU A 131 -15.97 3.34 8.03
CA LEU A 131 -17.39 3.67 8.01
C LEU A 131 -18.22 2.56 7.36
N ALA A 132 -17.76 2.02 6.22
CA ALA A 132 -18.43 0.91 5.55
C ALA A 132 -18.47 -0.35 6.42
N ASN A 133 -17.38 -0.64 7.15
CA ASN A 133 -17.34 -1.76 8.08
C ASN A 133 -18.29 -1.57 9.26
N GLU A 134 -18.31 -0.40 9.88
CA GLU A 134 -19.21 -0.06 10.99
C GLU A 134 -20.68 -0.18 10.56
N ALA A 135 -21.05 0.43 9.43
CA ALA A 135 -22.38 0.31 8.86
C ALA A 135 -22.75 -1.16 8.55
N SER A 136 -21.81 -1.93 7.97
CA SER A 136 -22.04 -3.35 7.69
C SER A 136 -22.22 -4.19 8.97
N ALA A 137 -21.51 -3.84 10.05
CA ALA A 137 -21.64 -4.51 11.33
C ALA A 137 -22.99 -4.20 11.98
N GLU A 138 -23.45 -2.95 11.87
CA GLU A 138 -24.75 -2.51 12.38
C GLU A 138 -25.91 -3.23 11.66
N VAL A 139 -25.83 -3.34 10.33
CA VAL A 139 -26.78 -4.08 9.51
C VAL A 139 -26.78 -5.57 9.89
N ARG A 140 -25.61 -6.19 10.05
CA ARG A 140 -25.51 -7.59 10.50
C ARG A 140 -26.16 -7.79 11.87
N ALA A 141 -25.87 -6.92 12.84
CA ALA A 141 -26.47 -6.97 14.17
C ALA A 141 -28.00 -6.74 14.13
N ALA A 142 -28.51 -5.94 13.20
CA ALA A 142 -29.95 -5.78 12.99
C ALA A 142 -30.59 -7.05 12.40
N ILE A 143 -29.95 -7.70 11.43
CA ILE A 143 -30.40 -8.98 10.85
C ILE A 143 -30.42 -10.07 11.92
N ASP A 144 -29.40 -10.13 12.78
CA ASP A 144 -29.37 -11.12 13.86
C ASP A 144 -30.47 -10.87 14.90
N ARG A 145 -30.79 -9.60 15.21
CA ARG A 145 -31.93 -9.25 16.06
C ARG A 145 -33.27 -9.58 15.41
N SER A 146 -33.41 -9.36 14.10
CA SER A 146 -34.68 -9.58 13.40
C SER A 146 -35.08 -11.05 13.34
N LYS A 147 -34.12 -11.99 13.43
CA LYS A 147 -34.41 -13.43 13.56
C LYS A 147 -35.29 -13.76 14.76
N ASN A 148 -35.21 -12.95 15.83
CA ASN A 148 -35.99 -13.15 17.06
C ASN A 148 -37.30 -12.36 17.08
N PHE A 149 -37.70 -11.70 15.98
CA PHE A 149 -38.94 -10.95 15.93
C PHE A 149 -40.17 -11.87 15.91
N VAL A 150 -41.27 -11.36 16.44
CA VAL A 150 -42.55 -12.05 16.48
C VAL A 150 -43.29 -11.77 15.17
N GLY A 151 -43.73 -12.82 14.50
CA GLY A 151 -44.58 -12.81 13.31
C GLY A 151 -45.82 -13.69 13.53
N GLU A 152 -46.67 -13.79 12.51
CA GLU A 152 -47.97 -14.46 12.62
C GLU A 152 -47.85 -15.94 13.00
N THR A 153 -46.81 -16.63 12.52
CA THR A 153 -46.62 -18.08 12.74
C THR A 153 -46.03 -18.44 14.10
N ASN A 154 -45.32 -17.52 14.77
CA ASN A 154 -44.67 -17.75 16.07
C ASN A 154 -45.34 -16.98 17.23
N LEU A 155 -46.44 -16.27 16.95
CA LEU A 155 -47.15 -15.37 17.86
C LEU A 155 -47.64 -16.10 19.13
N GLU A 156 -48.43 -17.15 18.98
CA GLU A 156 -49.05 -17.86 20.11
C GLU A 156 -48.00 -18.48 21.04
N LYS A 157 -46.94 -19.06 20.47
CA LYS A 157 -45.83 -19.65 21.23
C LYS A 157 -45.10 -18.58 22.06
N LYS A 158 -44.85 -17.40 21.48
CA LYS A 158 -44.18 -16.29 22.17
C LYS A 158 -45.04 -15.67 23.26
N ILE A 159 -46.37 -15.63 23.09
CA ILE A 159 -47.31 -15.18 24.13
C ILE A 159 -47.24 -16.11 25.34
N LEU A 160 -47.27 -17.43 25.12
CA LEU A 160 -47.16 -18.41 26.21
C LEU A 160 -45.81 -18.30 26.93
N GLU A 161 -44.69 -18.22 26.20
CA GLU A 161 -43.34 -18.07 26.76
C GLU A 161 -43.22 -16.81 27.65
N ALA A 162 -43.84 -15.70 27.23
CA ALA A 162 -43.84 -14.44 27.98
C ALA A 162 -44.71 -14.49 29.25
N LEU A 163 -45.83 -15.21 29.21
CA LEU A 163 -46.68 -15.44 30.39
C LEU A 163 -46.01 -16.37 31.40
N GLU A 164 -45.24 -17.35 30.91
CA GLU A 164 -44.53 -18.30 31.76
C GLU A 164 -43.30 -17.68 32.42
N ASN A 165 -42.60 -16.77 31.73
CA ASN A 165 -41.38 -16.14 32.20
C ASN A 165 -41.54 -14.61 32.38
N PRO A 166 -42.16 -14.13 33.48
CA PRO A 166 -42.24 -12.70 33.77
C PRO A 166 -40.84 -12.14 34.04
N LYS A 167 -40.47 -11.08 33.31
CA LYS A 167 -39.17 -10.42 33.43
C LYS A 167 -39.31 -9.05 34.11
N VAL A 168 -38.65 -8.88 35.24
CA VAL A 168 -38.59 -7.62 35.99
C VAL A 168 -37.36 -6.83 35.53
N TYR A 169 -37.55 -5.55 35.19
CA TYR A 169 -36.48 -4.64 34.78
C TYR A 169 -36.10 -3.65 35.88
N ASP A 170 -36.72 -3.76 37.05
CA ASP A 170 -36.45 -2.89 38.19
C ASP A 170 -35.07 -3.21 38.79
N PHE A 171 -34.29 -2.17 39.01
CA PHE A 171 -33.01 -2.27 39.71
C PHE A 171 -32.77 -0.98 40.52
N ALA A 172 -32.20 -1.13 41.72
CA ALA A 172 -31.74 -0.01 42.52
C ALA A 172 -30.31 0.36 42.12
N ILE A 173 -29.95 1.63 42.23
CA ILE A 173 -28.58 2.12 41.99
C ILE A 173 -28.06 2.77 43.26
N ASP A 174 -26.89 2.35 43.71
CA ASP A 174 -26.20 2.94 44.85
C ASP A 174 -25.54 4.27 44.51
N ARG A 175 -25.11 5.03 45.54
CA ARG A 175 -24.34 6.28 45.36
C ARG A 175 -23.01 6.07 44.61
N GLN A 176 -22.49 4.84 44.59
CA GLN A 176 -21.30 4.44 43.82
C GLN A 176 -21.65 3.93 42.39
N GLY A 177 -22.90 3.98 41.97
CA GLY A 177 -23.34 3.56 40.63
C GLY A 177 -23.47 2.04 40.42
N ARG A 178 -23.39 1.24 41.49
CA ARG A 178 -23.59 -0.21 41.43
C ARG A 178 -25.09 -0.53 41.33
N LYS A 179 -25.45 -1.43 40.40
CA LYS A 179 -26.83 -1.86 40.17
C LYS A 179 -27.16 -3.08 41.03
N TYR A 180 -28.27 -3.02 41.74
CA TYR A 180 -28.85 -4.09 42.55
C TYR A 180 -30.15 -4.54 41.92
N TYR A 181 -30.22 -5.82 41.55
CA TYR A 181 -31.38 -6.42 40.93
C TYR A 181 -32.15 -7.24 41.97
N ASP A 182 -33.47 -7.20 41.89
CA ASP A 182 -34.31 -8.07 42.68
C ASP A 182 -34.22 -9.51 42.14
N SER A 183 -34.20 -10.48 43.06
CA SER A 183 -34.20 -11.90 42.68
C SER A 183 -35.46 -12.25 41.88
N PRO A 184 -35.35 -13.13 40.87
CA PRO A 184 -36.51 -13.49 40.05
C PRO A 184 -37.62 -14.10 40.92
N PRO A 185 -38.90 -13.77 40.64
CA PRO A 185 -40.01 -14.26 41.43
C PRO A 185 -40.15 -15.79 41.28
N MET A 186 -39.98 -16.52 42.38
CA MET A 186 -40.21 -17.97 42.40
C MET A 186 -41.71 -18.28 42.48
N LYS A 187 -42.23 -19.03 41.51
CA LYS A 187 -43.65 -19.42 41.43
C LYS A 187 -44.05 -20.48 42.48
N TYR A 188 -43.11 -21.31 42.91
CA TYR A 188 -43.32 -22.33 43.95
C TYR A 188 -42.17 -22.25 44.96
N GLN A 189 -42.48 -22.34 46.26
CA GLN A 189 -41.45 -22.65 47.26
C GLN A 189 -41.13 -24.13 47.16
N GLU A 190 -40.05 -24.46 46.45
CA GLU A 190 -39.55 -25.83 46.39
C GLU A 190 -38.84 -26.16 47.72
N GLY A 191 -39.33 -27.20 48.40
CA GLY A 191 -38.79 -27.66 49.67
C GLY A 191 -39.78 -28.49 50.48
N VAL A 192 -39.26 -29.19 51.50
CA VAL A 192 -40.10 -29.87 52.50
C VAL A 192 -40.86 -28.79 53.28
N PRO A 193 -42.20 -28.90 53.45
CA PRO A 193 -42.98 -27.92 54.20
C PRO A 193 -42.28 -27.61 55.53
N THR A 194 -41.96 -26.34 55.76
CA THR A 194 -41.27 -25.91 56.98
C THR A 194 -42.08 -26.41 58.16
N ARG A 195 -41.57 -27.42 58.88
CA ARG A 195 -42.20 -27.94 60.09
C ARG A 195 -42.37 -26.75 61.01
N GLN A 196 -43.62 -26.37 61.30
CA GLN A 196 -43.98 -25.22 62.10
C GLN A 196 -43.29 -25.34 63.47
N LYS A 197 -42.10 -24.74 63.62
CA LYS A 197 -41.50 -24.56 64.93
C LYS A 197 -42.41 -23.59 65.67
N ARG A 198 -42.74 -23.96 66.92
CA ARG A 198 -43.71 -23.31 67.81
C ARG A 198 -43.69 -21.78 67.73
N ARG A 199 -44.84 -21.16 67.99
CA ARG A 199 -45.00 -19.71 68.09
C ARG A 199 -43.91 -19.12 68.99
N PHE A 200 -43.34 -17.99 68.55
CA PHE A 200 -42.23 -17.27 69.19
C PHE A 200 -42.47 -16.90 70.68
N PHE A 201 -43.73 -16.94 71.14
CA PHE A 201 -44.14 -16.64 72.51
C PHE A 201 -44.04 -17.83 73.48
N ASP A 202 -43.70 -19.04 73.02
CA ASP A 202 -43.41 -20.17 73.93
C ASP A 202 -42.11 -19.96 74.73
N ARG A 203 -41.31 -18.92 74.40
CA ARG A 203 -40.09 -18.55 75.11
C ARG A 203 -40.31 -17.70 76.37
N THR A 204 -41.51 -17.15 76.59
CA THR A 204 -41.78 -16.23 77.72
C THR A 204 -42.20 -16.93 79.02
N LEU A 205 -42.34 -18.26 79.05
CA LEU A 205 -42.50 -19.01 80.30
C LEU A 205 -41.21 -19.81 80.54
N GLY A 206 -40.33 -19.24 81.35
CA GLY A 206 -38.96 -19.69 81.59
C GLY A 206 -38.85 -21.16 82.02
N VAL A 207 -38.50 -22.02 81.07
CA VAL A 207 -37.96 -23.36 81.33
C VAL A 207 -36.62 -23.49 80.61
N SER A 208 -35.64 -23.98 81.36
CA SER A 208 -34.20 -23.93 81.12
C SER A 208 -33.66 -24.84 80.01
N GLN A 209 -32.67 -24.29 79.29
CA GLN A 209 -31.45 -24.88 78.69
C GLN A 209 -31.50 -26.09 77.75
N GLY A 210 -30.63 -26.02 76.73
CA GLY A 210 -30.25 -27.11 75.85
C GLY A 210 -29.37 -26.62 74.71
N SER A 211 -28.10 -26.32 75.02
CA SER A 211 -27.02 -26.07 74.07
C SER A 211 -26.71 -27.30 73.21
N SER A 212 -26.46 -27.10 71.91
CA SER A 212 -25.22 -27.54 71.23
C SER A 212 -25.37 -27.46 69.72
N GLU A 213 -24.44 -26.73 69.11
CA GLU A 213 -24.15 -26.61 67.69
C GLU A 213 -23.74 -27.97 67.10
N ILE A 214 -24.13 -28.24 65.84
CA ILE A 214 -23.49 -29.28 65.00
C ILE A 214 -23.29 -28.69 63.59
N GLU A 215 -22.04 -28.29 63.37
CA GLU A 215 -21.17 -28.50 62.20
C GLU A 215 -21.68 -28.21 60.78
N LYS A 216 -21.00 -27.27 60.10
CA LYS A 216 -20.97 -27.11 58.65
C LYS A 216 -19.69 -27.76 58.10
N GLU A 217 -19.84 -28.68 57.17
CA GLU A 217 -18.77 -29.13 56.28
C GLU A 217 -18.66 -28.26 55.00
N PRO A 218 -17.49 -28.21 54.33
CA PRO A 218 -17.14 -27.21 53.32
C PRO A 218 -17.46 -27.64 51.87
N GLU A 219 -17.67 -26.65 50.99
CA GLU A 219 -17.79 -26.82 49.53
C GLU A 219 -16.44 -27.16 48.85
N PRO A 220 -16.46 -27.89 47.72
CA PRO A 220 -15.29 -28.05 46.85
C PRO A 220 -15.21 -26.98 45.73
N ASP A 221 -14.01 -26.39 45.61
CA ASP A 221 -13.57 -25.54 44.51
C ASP A 221 -13.54 -26.27 43.16
N VAL A 222 -14.15 -25.67 42.12
CA VAL A 222 -13.97 -26.10 40.72
C VAL A 222 -13.10 -25.08 39.98
N GLN A 223 -11.89 -25.53 39.65
CA GLN A 223 -10.88 -24.85 38.85
C GLN A 223 -11.36 -24.64 37.41
N LYS A 224 -11.32 -23.40 36.91
CA LYS A 224 -11.44 -23.09 35.48
C LYS A 224 -10.05 -23.14 34.83
N ALA A 225 -9.83 -24.18 34.02
CA ALA A 225 -8.71 -24.26 33.10
C ALA A 225 -8.87 -23.25 31.95
N SER A 226 -7.76 -22.57 31.67
CA SER A 226 -7.45 -21.71 30.55
C SER A 226 -7.43 -22.47 29.22
N ASN A 227 -8.08 -21.94 28.19
CA ASN A 227 -7.83 -22.35 26.80
C ASN A 227 -6.75 -21.47 26.17
N ALA A 228 -5.75 -22.13 25.59
CA ALA A 228 -4.83 -21.61 24.57
C ALA A 228 -5.46 -21.79 23.18
#